data_AF-X1CT46-F1
#
_entry.id   AF-X1CT46-F1
#
_cell.length_a   1.000
_cell.length_b   1.000
_cell.length_c   1.000
_cell.angle_alpha   90.00
_cell.angle_beta   90.00
_cell.angle_gamma   90.00
#
_symmetry.space_group_name_H-M   'P 1'
#
loop_
_entity.id
_entity.type
_entity.pdbx_description
1 polymer ?
#
loop_
_entity_poly.entity_id
_entity_poly.type
_entity_poly.pdbx_seq_one_letter_code
_entity_poly.pdbx_strand_id
1 'polypeptide(L)'
;MVKIQNEQDIHDFVRGCTLMGTGGGGDPKDGIDWLRTALDEDLTLSFTPHEEVKDDAWTVCPFLMGSIAPRTEEAKQRMQALGLTKEPVKSIQAEAVRLLESYTKARIQAIVPIELGGSNTPGAVVAAARLRVPIVDGDYTGRAIPEIPQTTPYLNGLSLWPIASIDKYGNKAIITESTGYEMAERMGKFLAAASFG
;
A
#
# COMPACT_ATOMS: atom_id res chain seq x y z
N MET A 1 14.53 -0.63 18.50
CA MET A 1 13.59 -0.13 17.47
C MET A 1 14.36 0.10 16.20
N VAL A 2 14.07 -0.66 15.14
CA VAL A 2 14.71 -0.52 13.82
C VAL A 2 14.28 0.81 13.19
N LYS A 3 15.18 1.50 12.50
CA LYS A 3 14.92 2.78 11.82
C LYS A 3 15.62 2.81 10.47
N ILE A 4 15.04 3.55 9.53
CA ILE A 4 15.69 3.92 8.26
C ILE A 4 16.08 5.39 8.41
N GLN A 5 17.37 5.70 8.32
CA GLN A 5 17.89 7.03 8.64
C GLN A 5 18.78 7.63 7.55
N ASN A 6 19.26 6.80 6.62
CA ASN A 6 20.17 7.24 5.58
C ASN A 6 20.00 6.41 4.29
N GLU A 7 20.71 6.80 3.24
CA GLU A 7 20.65 6.16 1.92
C GLU A 7 21.00 4.66 1.96
N GLN A 8 22.00 4.26 2.77
CA GLN A 8 22.38 2.85 2.90
C GLN A 8 21.25 2.03 3.53
N ASP A 9 20.61 2.55 4.58
CA ASP A 9 19.46 1.89 5.23
C ASP A 9 18.30 1.70 4.24
N ILE A 10 18.05 2.68 3.36
CA ILE A 10 17.03 2.60 2.31
C ILE A 10 17.34 1.43 1.37
N HIS A 11 18.57 1.36 0.84
CA HIS A 11 18.95 0.30 -0.08
C HIS A 11 18.91 -1.08 0.58
N ASP A 12 19.39 -1.20 1.82
CA ASP A 12 19.39 -2.46 2.55
C ASP A 12 17.97 -2.94 2.86
N PHE A 13 17.11 -2.02 3.32
CA PHE A 13 15.70 -2.32 3.59
C PHE A 13 14.96 -2.78 2.34
N VAL A 14 15.05 -2.01 1.24
CA VAL A 14 14.35 -2.35 -0.01
C VAL A 14 14.91 -3.62 -0.62
N ARG A 15 16.23 -3.82 -0.61
CA ARG A 15 16.87 -5.05 -1.11
C ARG A 15 16.42 -6.27 -0.30
N GLY A 16 16.34 -6.16 1.02
CA GLY A 16 15.83 -7.20 1.91
C GLY A 16 14.37 -7.54 1.58
N CYS A 17 13.49 -6.53 1.52
CA CYS A 17 12.09 -6.72 1.15
C CYS A 17 11.93 -7.34 -0.24
N THR A 18 12.75 -6.94 -1.20
CA THR A 18 12.72 -7.49 -2.58
C THR A 18 13.13 -8.96 -2.61
N LEU A 19 14.18 -9.33 -1.86
CA LEU A 19 14.63 -10.71 -1.76
C LEU A 19 13.55 -11.59 -1.12
N MET A 20 13.00 -11.14 0.02
CA MET A 20 11.96 -11.86 0.76
C MET A 20 10.60 -11.85 0.04
N GLY A 21 10.38 -10.90 -0.87
CA GLY A 21 9.21 -10.83 -1.74
C GLY A 21 9.18 -11.92 -2.81
N THR A 22 10.25 -12.69 -3.00
CA THR A 22 10.29 -13.87 -3.92
C THR A 22 9.88 -13.57 -5.37
N GLY A 23 10.20 -12.37 -5.87
CA GLY A 23 9.94 -11.97 -7.25
C GLY A 23 8.66 -11.15 -7.48
N GLY A 24 7.87 -10.90 -6.44
CA GLY A 24 6.71 -9.98 -6.47
C GLY A 24 6.92 -8.71 -5.63
N GLY A 25 5.82 -8.01 -5.33
CA GLY A 25 5.83 -6.89 -4.37
C GLY A 25 6.19 -5.51 -4.92
N GLY A 26 6.20 -5.38 -6.25
CA GLY A 26 6.37 -4.12 -6.98
C GLY A 26 7.83 -3.70 -7.21
N ASP A 27 8.02 -2.60 -7.97
CA ASP A 27 9.35 -2.17 -8.43
C ASP A 27 10.18 -1.58 -7.27
N PRO A 28 11.35 -2.16 -6.94
CA PRO A 28 12.24 -1.64 -5.90
C PRO A 28 12.64 -0.17 -6.08
N LYS A 29 12.68 0.33 -7.32
CA LYS A 29 13.03 1.73 -7.60
C LYS A 29 12.01 2.69 -6.99
N ASP A 30 10.73 2.38 -7.12
CA ASP A 30 9.66 3.18 -6.55
C ASP A 30 9.80 3.23 -5.01
N GLY A 31 10.08 2.10 -4.39
CA GLY A 31 10.28 2.01 -2.95
C GLY A 31 11.46 2.84 -2.44
N ILE A 32 12.60 2.79 -3.15
CA ILE A 32 13.78 3.61 -2.84
C ILE A 32 13.43 5.11 -2.94
N ASP A 33 12.79 5.53 -4.03
CA ASP A 33 12.48 6.93 -4.26
C ASP A 33 11.48 7.48 -3.24
N TRP A 34 10.49 6.67 -2.82
CA TRP A 34 9.53 7.08 -1.80
C TRP A 34 10.16 7.20 -0.41
N LEU A 35 11.01 6.25 -0.01
CA LEU A 35 11.69 6.32 1.29
C LEU A 35 12.67 7.51 1.33
N ARG A 36 13.40 7.75 0.23
CA ARG A 36 14.29 8.91 0.13
C ARG A 36 13.50 10.22 0.25
N THR A 37 12.41 10.33 -0.51
CA THR A 37 11.51 11.49 -0.41
C THR A 37 10.99 11.69 1.01
N ALA A 38 10.65 10.60 1.72
CA ALA A 38 10.18 10.69 3.09
C ALA A 38 11.27 11.18 4.06
N LEU A 39 12.52 10.76 3.89
CA LEU A 39 13.65 11.30 4.67
C LEU A 39 13.92 12.77 4.35
N ASP A 40 13.85 13.17 3.07
CA ASP A 40 14.00 14.56 2.65
C ASP A 40 12.86 15.46 3.19
N GLU A 41 11.69 14.87 3.47
CA GLU A 41 10.54 15.52 4.14
C GLU A 41 10.65 15.50 5.68
N ASP A 42 11.81 15.13 6.25
CA ASP A 42 12.09 15.00 7.69
C ASP A 42 11.13 14.01 8.40
N LEU A 43 10.60 13.01 7.69
CA LEU A 43 9.72 12.00 8.27
C LEU A 43 10.52 10.94 9.01
N THR A 44 10.01 10.51 10.17
CA THR A 44 10.59 9.41 10.93
C THR A 44 10.09 8.07 10.39
N LEU A 45 11.03 7.23 9.93
CA LEU A 45 10.77 5.87 9.47
C LEU A 45 11.26 4.89 10.52
N SER A 46 10.34 4.41 11.37
CA SER A 46 10.63 3.49 12.48
C SER A 46 9.55 2.43 12.60
N PHE A 47 9.93 1.24 13.06
CA PHE A 47 9.05 0.09 13.13
C PHE A 47 8.66 -0.23 14.58
N THR A 48 7.39 -0.51 14.80
CA THR A 48 6.78 -0.79 16.08
C THR A 48 6.56 -2.31 16.24
N PRO A 49 7.12 -2.96 17.27
CA PRO A 49 6.82 -4.36 17.56
C PRO A 49 5.31 -4.58 17.67
N HIS A 50 4.82 -5.72 17.18
CA HIS A 50 3.38 -5.97 17.14
C HIS A 50 2.77 -6.03 18.56
N GLU A 51 3.56 -6.38 19.57
CA GLU A 51 3.19 -6.44 20.98
C GLU A 51 2.88 -5.05 21.58
N GLU A 52 3.35 -3.98 20.94
CA GLU A 52 3.03 -2.60 21.33
C GLU A 52 1.72 -2.08 20.70
N VAL A 53 1.15 -2.81 19.75
CA VAL A 53 -0.16 -2.50 19.15
C VAL A 53 -1.26 -3.12 20.02
N LYS A 54 -2.27 -2.32 20.39
CA LYS A 54 -3.39 -2.80 21.20
C LYS A 54 -4.24 -3.80 20.44
N ASP A 55 -4.77 -4.81 21.13
CA ASP A 55 -5.66 -5.82 20.55
C ASP A 55 -6.94 -5.23 19.93
N ASP A 56 -7.41 -4.09 20.44
CA ASP A 56 -8.60 -3.37 19.95
C ASP A 56 -8.26 -2.23 18.97
N ALA A 57 -7.00 -2.14 18.53
CA ALA A 57 -6.57 -1.13 17.58
C ALA A 57 -7.16 -1.40 16.20
N TRP A 58 -7.79 -0.39 15.62
CA TRP A 58 -8.09 -0.38 14.19
C TRP A 58 -6.78 -0.28 13.40
N THR A 59 -6.37 -1.40 12.81
CA THR A 59 -5.24 -1.45 11.88
C THR A 59 -5.74 -1.36 10.44
N VAL A 60 -4.85 -0.97 9.53
CA VAL A 60 -5.15 -0.97 8.09
C VAL A 60 -3.95 -1.46 7.30
N CYS A 61 -4.26 -2.06 6.15
CA CYS A 61 -3.30 -2.65 5.25
C CYS A 61 -3.34 -1.95 3.88
N PRO A 62 -2.61 -0.85 3.67
CA PRO A 62 -2.53 -0.21 2.38
C PRO A 62 -1.54 -0.96 1.48
N PHE A 63 -1.94 -1.23 0.24
CA PHE A 63 -1.11 -1.88 -0.76
C PHE A 63 -1.41 -1.35 -2.16
N LEU A 64 -0.50 -1.59 -3.09
CA LEU A 64 -0.67 -1.26 -4.49
C LEU A 64 -1.30 -2.43 -5.23
N MET A 65 -2.14 -2.08 -6.19
CA MET A 65 -2.73 -3.03 -7.11
C MET A 65 -2.70 -2.39 -8.49
N GLY A 66 -2.23 -3.16 -9.46
CA GLY A 66 -2.09 -2.68 -10.82
C GLY A 66 -1.03 -3.41 -11.62
N SER A 67 -0.89 -3.03 -12.88
CA SER A 67 0.11 -3.60 -13.79
C SER A 67 1.40 -2.79 -13.79
N ILE A 68 2.54 -3.50 -13.69
CA ILE A 68 3.87 -2.94 -13.94
C ILE A 68 4.28 -3.01 -15.42
N ALA A 69 3.38 -3.49 -16.29
CA ALA A 69 3.70 -3.63 -17.70
C ALA A 69 3.93 -2.27 -18.37
N PRO A 70 4.91 -2.15 -19.28
CA PRO A 70 5.10 -0.95 -20.06
C PRO A 70 3.82 -0.53 -20.81
N ARG A 71 3.50 0.75 -20.78
CA ARG A 71 2.31 1.30 -21.44
C ARG A 71 2.54 1.45 -22.95
N THR A 72 1.59 0.99 -23.75
CA THR A 72 1.56 1.21 -25.21
C THR A 72 1.23 2.66 -25.55
N GLU A 73 1.54 3.11 -26.76
CA GLU A 73 1.15 4.45 -27.24
C GLU A 73 -0.37 4.63 -27.29
N GLU A 74 -1.11 3.58 -27.66
CA GLU A 74 -2.57 3.57 -27.61
C GLU A 74 -3.10 3.80 -26.18
N ALA A 75 -2.49 3.13 -25.19
CA ALA A 75 -2.86 3.32 -23.78
C ALA A 75 -2.61 4.77 -23.34
N LYS A 76 -1.47 5.36 -23.71
CA LYS A 76 -1.14 6.76 -23.40
C LYS A 76 -2.13 7.75 -24.02
N GLN A 77 -2.54 7.53 -25.27
CA GLN A 77 -3.56 8.37 -25.92
C GLN A 77 -4.91 8.26 -25.22
N ARG A 78 -5.32 7.03 -24.85
CA ARG A 78 -6.58 6.80 -24.14
C ARG A 78 -6.56 7.43 -22.75
N MET A 79 -5.46 7.35 -22.03
CA MET A 79 -5.27 8.06 -20.76
C MET A 79 -5.49 9.57 -20.89
N GLN A 80 -4.90 10.19 -21.93
CA GLN A 80 -5.07 11.61 -22.19
C GLN A 80 -6.54 11.95 -22.48
N ALA A 81 -7.23 11.14 -23.28
CA ALA A 81 -8.65 11.33 -23.57
C ALA A 81 -9.55 11.22 -22.33
N LEU A 82 -9.15 10.42 -21.33
CA LEU A 82 -9.85 10.29 -20.04
C LEU A 82 -9.42 11.34 -19.00
N GLY A 83 -8.56 12.30 -19.35
CA GLY A 83 -8.11 13.36 -18.45
C GLY A 83 -7.02 12.95 -17.46
N LEU A 84 -6.44 11.74 -17.59
CA LEU A 84 -5.41 11.19 -16.71
C LEU A 84 -4.03 11.79 -17.00
N THR A 85 -3.91 13.10 -16.84
CA THR A 85 -2.77 13.91 -17.31
C THR A 85 -1.94 14.53 -16.20
N LYS A 86 -2.49 14.63 -14.98
CA LYS A 86 -1.83 15.21 -13.81
C LYS A 86 -1.92 14.23 -12.65
N GLU A 87 -0.85 14.13 -11.88
CA GLU A 87 -0.74 13.20 -10.75
C GLU A 87 -0.67 14.00 -9.44
N PRO A 88 -1.79 14.60 -8.98
CA PRO A 88 -1.78 15.47 -7.81
C PRO A 88 -1.61 14.71 -6.49
N VAL A 89 -1.87 13.40 -6.47
CA VAL A 89 -1.80 12.59 -5.25
C VAL A 89 -0.36 12.17 -5.00
N LYS A 90 0.27 12.75 -3.97
CA LYS A 90 1.65 12.44 -3.57
C LYS A 90 1.82 11.06 -2.90
N SER A 91 0.75 10.55 -2.29
CA SER A 91 0.76 9.31 -1.51
C SER A 91 -0.58 8.61 -1.63
N ILE A 92 -0.72 7.75 -2.64
CA ILE A 92 -1.99 7.04 -2.87
C ILE A 92 -2.39 6.18 -1.67
N GLN A 93 -1.43 5.53 -1.01
CA GLN A 93 -1.64 4.72 0.18
C GLN A 93 -2.17 5.55 1.37
N ALA A 94 -1.51 6.68 1.68
CA ALA A 94 -1.94 7.52 2.79
C ALA A 94 -3.32 8.15 2.55
N GLU A 95 -3.57 8.60 1.31
CA GLU A 95 -4.88 9.14 0.94
C GLU A 95 -5.97 8.06 1.00
N ALA A 96 -5.67 6.81 0.62
CA ALA A 96 -6.63 5.71 0.70
C ALA A 96 -7.02 5.43 2.15
N VAL A 97 -6.06 5.45 3.07
CA VAL A 97 -6.34 5.33 4.50
C VAL A 97 -7.22 6.50 4.99
N ARG A 98 -6.91 7.75 4.61
CA ARG A 98 -7.75 8.92 4.98
C ARG A 98 -9.18 8.79 4.45
N LEU A 99 -9.35 8.28 3.23
CA LEU A 99 -10.67 8.03 2.66
C LEU A 99 -11.43 6.96 3.45
N LEU A 100 -10.74 5.88 3.85
CA LEU A 100 -11.32 4.82 4.66
C LEU A 100 -11.73 5.31 6.05
N GLU A 101 -10.89 6.09 6.74
CA GLU A 101 -11.22 6.72 8.03
C GLU A 101 -12.45 7.63 7.89
N SER A 102 -12.49 8.45 6.84
CA SER A 102 -13.61 9.35 6.56
C SER A 102 -14.92 8.58 6.37
N TYR A 103 -14.89 7.42 5.71
CA TYR A 103 -16.07 6.59 5.49
C TYR A 103 -16.50 5.84 6.74
N THR A 104 -15.58 5.10 7.36
CA THR A 104 -15.85 4.24 8.52
C THR A 104 -16.11 5.01 9.80
N LYS A 105 -15.65 6.27 9.87
CA LYS A 105 -15.58 7.07 11.11
C LYS A 105 -14.73 6.42 12.20
N ALA A 106 -13.92 5.41 11.83
CA ALA A 106 -12.93 4.80 12.70
C ALA A 106 -11.57 5.50 12.48
N ARG A 107 -10.83 5.70 13.56
CA ARG A 107 -9.46 6.21 13.50
C ARG A 107 -8.50 5.04 13.40
N ILE A 108 -7.69 5.01 12.35
CA ILE A 108 -6.62 4.04 12.20
C ILE A 108 -5.51 4.36 13.20
N GLN A 109 -5.07 3.32 13.90
CA GLN A 109 -4.09 3.41 14.99
C GLN A 109 -2.75 2.75 14.64
N ALA A 110 -2.71 1.89 13.62
CA ALA A 110 -1.47 1.35 13.09
C ALA A 110 -1.63 0.92 11.63
N ILE A 111 -0.53 0.93 10.89
CA ILE A 111 -0.43 0.34 9.55
C ILE A 111 0.31 -1.00 9.66
N VAL A 112 -0.20 -1.99 8.93
CA VAL A 112 0.46 -3.28 8.76
C VAL A 112 0.64 -3.53 7.27
N PRO A 113 1.88 -3.68 6.76
CA PRO A 113 2.11 -4.12 5.39
C PRO A 113 1.34 -5.40 5.05
N ILE A 114 0.85 -5.52 3.81
CA ILE A 114 0.19 -6.77 3.37
C ILE A 114 1.22 -7.88 3.18
N GLU A 115 2.40 -7.51 2.70
CA GLU A 115 3.45 -8.41 2.23
C GLU A 115 4.83 -7.73 2.28
N LEU A 116 5.87 -8.55 2.16
CA LEU A 116 7.22 -8.09 1.84
C LEU A 116 7.36 -7.87 0.33
N GLY A 117 7.79 -6.67 -0.07
CA GLY A 117 7.86 -6.27 -1.47
C GLY A 117 8.69 -5.01 -1.71
N GLY A 118 9.27 -4.90 -2.91
CA GLY A 118 10.16 -3.80 -3.29
C GLY A 118 9.50 -2.42 -3.27
N SER A 119 8.19 -2.31 -3.51
CA SER A 119 7.44 -1.05 -3.38
C SER A 119 6.26 -1.14 -2.42
N ASN A 120 5.63 -2.31 -2.26
CA ASN A 120 4.49 -2.45 -1.35
C ASN A 120 4.86 -2.17 0.12
N THR A 121 5.96 -2.73 0.61
CA THR A 121 6.40 -2.49 2.00
C THR A 121 6.86 -1.04 2.21
N PRO A 122 7.75 -0.47 1.37
CA PRO A 122 8.08 0.96 1.44
C PRO A 122 6.87 1.90 1.35
N GLY A 123 5.89 1.58 0.50
CA GLY A 123 4.66 2.34 0.36
C GLY A 123 3.85 2.39 1.65
N ALA A 124 3.76 1.27 2.38
CA ALA A 124 3.13 1.21 3.69
C ALA A 124 3.93 2.02 4.74
N VAL A 125 5.27 1.90 4.75
CA VAL A 125 6.16 2.67 5.66
C VAL A 125 5.97 4.17 5.48
N VAL A 126 6.01 4.66 4.24
CA VAL A 126 5.84 6.08 3.94
C VAL A 126 4.42 6.56 4.25
N ALA A 127 3.40 5.72 4.02
CA ALA A 127 2.03 6.06 4.41
C ALA A 127 1.91 6.24 5.93
N ALA A 128 2.49 5.33 6.72
CA ALA A 128 2.45 5.39 8.18
C ALA A 128 3.12 6.67 8.69
N ALA A 129 4.30 6.99 8.15
CA ALA A 129 5.04 8.19 8.51
C ALA A 129 4.26 9.48 8.18
N ARG A 130 3.64 9.56 7.00
CA ARG A 130 2.80 10.71 6.59
C ARG A 130 1.52 10.85 7.40
N LEU A 131 0.95 9.73 7.85
CA LEU A 131 -0.24 9.71 8.70
C LEU A 131 0.08 9.87 10.19
N ARG A 132 1.36 9.79 10.57
CA ARG A 132 1.85 9.81 11.95
C ARG A 132 1.20 8.72 12.80
N VAL A 133 1.08 7.53 12.23
CA VAL A 133 0.65 6.32 12.93
C VAL A 133 1.80 5.30 12.93
N PRO A 134 1.92 4.47 13.98
CA PRO A 134 2.84 3.34 14.00
C PRO A 134 2.73 2.47 12.75
N ILE A 135 3.87 1.97 12.27
CA ILE A 135 3.90 0.83 11.36
C ILE A 135 4.42 -0.39 12.10
N VAL A 136 3.74 -1.51 11.94
CA VAL A 136 4.12 -2.77 12.57
C VAL A 136 5.41 -3.31 11.94
N ASP A 137 6.33 -3.78 12.78
CA ASP A 137 7.51 -4.56 12.38
C ASP A 137 7.11 -5.98 12.02
N GLY A 138 6.47 -6.11 10.86
CA GLY A 138 5.88 -7.35 10.37
C GLY A 138 4.92 -7.07 9.24
N ASP A 139 4.38 -8.15 8.66
CA ASP A 139 3.39 -8.08 7.60
C ASP A 139 2.39 -9.24 7.74
N TYR A 140 1.33 -9.24 6.94
CA TYR A 140 0.29 -10.26 7.03
C TYR A 140 0.62 -11.60 6.36
N THR A 141 1.79 -11.76 5.73
CA THR A 141 2.07 -12.89 4.83
C THR A 141 3.49 -13.47 4.91
N GLY A 142 4.52 -12.66 5.09
CA GLY A 142 5.95 -13.03 5.10
C GLY A 142 6.61 -13.14 3.72
N ARG A 143 5.88 -12.87 2.62
CA ARG A 143 6.33 -12.90 1.21
C ARG A 143 5.32 -12.17 0.33
N ALA A 144 5.68 -11.86 -0.92
CA ALA A 144 4.69 -11.34 -1.88
C ALA A 144 3.67 -12.41 -2.30
N ILE A 145 2.43 -12.00 -2.55
CA ILE A 145 1.31 -12.88 -2.91
C ILE A 145 0.65 -12.49 -4.22
N PRO A 146 0.23 -13.48 -5.04
CA PRO A 146 -0.53 -13.18 -6.26
C PRO A 146 -1.99 -12.77 -6.01
N GLU A 147 -2.55 -13.17 -4.86
CA GLU A 147 -3.98 -13.02 -4.53
C GLU A 147 -4.19 -12.79 -3.03
N ILE A 148 -5.11 -11.89 -2.66
CA ILE A 148 -5.37 -11.45 -1.28
C ILE A 148 -5.78 -12.57 -0.29
N PRO A 149 -6.47 -13.66 -0.69
CA PRO A 149 -6.77 -14.78 0.22
C PRO A 149 -5.56 -15.48 0.86
N GLN A 150 -4.32 -15.14 0.49
CA GLN A 150 -3.11 -15.72 1.07
C GLN A 150 -2.59 -14.96 2.30
N THR A 151 -3.42 -14.09 2.89
CA THR A 151 -3.07 -13.25 4.05
C THR A 151 -3.57 -13.84 5.37
N THR A 152 -2.89 -13.54 6.47
CA THR A 152 -3.30 -13.98 7.81
C THR A 152 -4.70 -13.51 8.25
N PRO A 153 -5.20 -12.30 7.91
CA PRO A 153 -6.60 -11.93 8.19
C PRO A 153 -7.61 -12.88 7.53
N TYR A 154 -7.35 -13.31 6.29
CA TYR A 154 -8.22 -14.28 5.61
C TYR A 154 -8.25 -15.62 6.35
N LEU A 155 -7.09 -16.13 6.76
CA LEU A 155 -6.99 -17.39 7.50
C LEU A 155 -7.73 -17.35 8.85
N ASN A 156 -7.91 -16.15 9.42
CA ASN A 156 -8.63 -15.93 10.67
C ASN A 156 -10.11 -15.52 10.46
N GLY A 157 -10.63 -15.61 9.23
CA GLY A 157 -12.04 -15.33 8.93
C GLY A 157 -12.43 -13.85 9.10
N LEU A 158 -11.46 -12.93 9.05
CA LEU A 158 -11.74 -11.50 9.07
C LEU A 158 -12.26 -11.05 7.70
N SER A 159 -13.02 -9.96 7.68
CA SER A 159 -13.47 -9.34 6.43
C SER A 159 -12.40 -8.40 5.89
N LEU A 160 -12.28 -8.33 4.56
CA LEU A 160 -11.41 -7.37 3.87
C LEU A 160 -12.04 -5.98 3.73
N TRP A 161 -13.38 -5.89 3.72
CA TRP A 161 -14.11 -4.65 3.42
C TRP A 161 -14.64 -3.97 4.69
N PRO A 162 -14.85 -2.63 4.66
CA PRO A 162 -14.76 -1.74 3.49
C PRO A 162 -13.34 -1.52 2.96
N ILE A 163 -13.20 -1.38 1.63
CA ILE A 163 -11.93 -1.11 0.95
C ILE A 163 -12.00 0.27 0.31
N ALA A 164 -11.00 1.12 0.58
CA ALA A 164 -10.83 2.39 -0.13
C ALA A 164 -9.80 2.22 -1.26
N SER A 165 -10.15 2.70 -2.45
CA SER A 165 -9.27 2.71 -3.62
C SER A 165 -9.07 4.14 -4.10
N ILE A 166 -7.82 4.52 -4.28
CA ILE A 166 -7.41 5.83 -4.79
C ILE A 166 -6.31 5.64 -5.82
N ASP A 167 -6.43 6.33 -6.95
CA ASP A 167 -5.36 6.40 -7.94
C ASP A 167 -4.55 7.71 -7.83
N LYS A 168 -3.43 7.77 -8.55
CA LYS A 168 -2.54 8.94 -8.55
C LYS A 168 -3.17 10.19 -9.18
N TYR A 169 -4.24 10.03 -9.95
CA TYR A 169 -4.99 11.10 -10.61
C TYR A 169 -6.03 11.74 -9.67
N GLY A 170 -6.32 11.10 -8.53
CA GLY A 170 -7.25 11.57 -7.52
C GLY A 170 -8.66 10.97 -7.62
N ASN A 171 -8.87 9.97 -8.46
CA ASN A 171 -10.13 9.22 -8.49
C ASN A 171 -10.23 8.38 -7.20
N LYS A 172 -11.45 8.26 -6.67
CA LYS A 172 -11.72 7.62 -5.38
C LYS A 172 -12.91 6.69 -5.48
N ALA A 173 -12.81 5.51 -4.89
CA ALA A 173 -13.89 4.55 -4.77
C ALA A 173 -13.86 3.85 -3.41
N ILE A 174 -15.02 3.38 -2.95
CA ILE A 174 -15.15 2.54 -1.75
C ILE A 174 -15.94 1.30 -2.13
N ILE A 175 -15.36 0.13 -1.86
CA ILE A 175 -16.06 -1.15 -1.92
C ILE A 175 -16.60 -1.41 -0.52
N THR A 176 -17.91 -1.29 -0.35
CA THR A 176 -18.54 -1.39 0.98
C THR A 176 -18.82 -2.82 1.39
N GLU A 177 -19.08 -3.70 0.41
CA GLU A 177 -19.44 -5.10 0.59
C GLU A 177 -18.95 -5.93 -0.59
N SER A 178 -18.73 -7.22 -0.37
CA SER A 178 -18.41 -8.21 -1.39
C SER A 178 -18.94 -9.58 -0.99
N THR A 179 -19.13 -10.47 -1.97
CA THR A 179 -19.53 -11.87 -1.70
C THR A 179 -18.37 -12.73 -1.19
N GLY A 180 -17.13 -12.23 -1.25
CA GLY A 180 -15.92 -12.93 -0.85
C GLY A 180 -14.65 -12.16 -1.20
N TYR A 181 -13.50 -12.68 -0.78
CA TYR A 181 -12.19 -12.06 -1.00
C TYR A 181 -11.84 -11.99 -2.49
N GLU A 182 -12.07 -13.07 -3.24
CA GLU A 182 -11.76 -13.17 -4.67
C GLU A 182 -12.56 -12.14 -5.48
N MET A 183 -13.82 -11.92 -5.11
CA MET A 183 -14.66 -10.92 -5.76
C MET A 183 -14.23 -9.50 -5.37
N ALA A 184 -13.85 -9.26 -4.10
CA ALA A 184 -13.38 -7.96 -3.64
C ALA A 184 -12.06 -7.59 -4.34
N GLU A 185 -11.13 -8.54 -4.43
CA GLU A 185 -9.90 -8.40 -5.19
C GLU A 185 -10.18 -8.13 -6.67
N ARG A 186 -11.10 -8.89 -7.29
CA ARG A 186 -11.49 -8.68 -8.69
C ARG A 186 -12.01 -7.27 -8.90
N MET A 187 -12.92 -6.78 -8.05
CA MET A 187 -13.42 -5.39 -8.13
C MET A 187 -12.28 -4.38 -8.04
N GLY A 188 -11.38 -4.58 -7.08
CA GLY A 188 -10.19 -3.77 -6.93
C GLY A 188 -9.30 -3.74 -8.18
N LYS A 189 -9.02 -4.91 -8.78
CA LYS A 189 -8.23 -5.02 -10.02
C LYS A 189 -8.88 -4.25 -11.18
N PHE A 190 -10.22 -4.24 -11.27
CA PHE A 190 -10.92 -3.45 -12.28
C PHE A 190 -10.89 -1.95 -12.01
N LEU A 191 -10.94 -1.52 -10.74
CA LEU A 191 -10.76 -0.11 -10.36
C LEU A 191 -9.36 0.39 -10.72
N ALA A 192 -8.33 -0.41 -10.40
CA ALA A 192 -6.94 -0.17 -10.76
C ALA A 192 -6.80 -0.02 -12.30
N ALA A 193 -7.27 -1.02 -13.04
CA ALA A 193 -7.24 -1.04 -14.50
C ALA A 193 -7.96 0.15 -15.16
N ALA A 194 -9.01 0.69 -14.54
CA ALA A 194 -9.73 1.86 -15.05
C ALA A 194 -8.83 3.11 -15.17
N SER A 195 -7.77 3.19 -14.37
CA SER A 195 -6.79 4.29 -14.33
C SER A 195 -5.44 3.95 -14.99
N PHE A 196 -5.35 2.80 -15.70
CA PHE A 196 -4.11 2.31 -16.33
C PHE A 196 -2.96 2.03 -15.36
N GLY A 197 -3.28 1.78 -14.09
CA GLY A 197 -2.36 1.20 -13.11
C GLY A 197 -3.08 0.04 -12.50
#